data_AF-A0A7C5ZGB5-F1
#
_entry.id   AF-A0A7C5ZGB5-F1
#
_cell.length_a   1.000
_cell.length_b   1.000
_cell.length_c   1.000
_cell.angle_alpha   90.00
_cell.angle_beta   90.00
_cell.angle_gamma   90.00
#
_symmetry.space_group_name_H-M   'P 1'
#
loop_
_entity.id
_entity.type
_entity.pdbx_description
1 polymer ?
#
loop_
_entity_poly.entity_id
_entity_poly.type
_entity_poly.pdbx_seq_one_letter_code
_entity_poly.pdbx_strand_id
1 'polypeptide(L)'
;MLRRKLIGTTVIGAFILTPLAGCDSLPGNKKTQGAVIGGAGGAAAGALVAKDNRLIGGLIGGALGAGGGYLIGAHLDKTDPKNREEAVRSAREAEARPARASDVKNSDTADLNNDGYVTMDEVVAMKDARLSDSDMIRRLDTTNQVFELTNQQQNYLRGHGISNRVINAMLDMNRDTARLAGDRDSTGGVERISRDRH
;
A
#
# COMPACT_ATOMS: atom_id res chain seq x y z
N MET A 1 -42.73 -44.33 26.76
CA MET A 1 -42.07 -43.04 27.08
C MET A 1 -40.72 -43.32 27.70
N LEU A 2 -39.63 -43.11 26.97
CA LEU A 2 -38.30 -42.90 27.56
C LEU A 2 -37.49 -42.03 26.60
N ARG A 3 -37.15 -40.84 27.08
CA ARG A 3 -36.30 -39.85 26.45
C ARG A 3 -34.85 -40.20 26.78
N ARG A 4 -33.92 -40.02 25.83
CA ARG A 4 -32.68 -39.24 26.02
C ARG A 4 -31.81 -39.27 24.75
N LYS A 5 -31.40 -38.06 24.35
CA LYS A 5 -30.64 -37.71 23.16
C LYS A 5 -29.25 -38.36 23.17
N LEU A 6 -28.86 -38.92 22.03
CA LEU A 6 -27.49 -39.24 21.64
C LEU A 6 -27.23 -38.60 20.27
N ILE A 7 -25.95 -38.39 19.96
CA ILE A 7 -25.38 -37.87 18.70
C ILE A 7 -25.28 -36.33 18.67
N GLY A 8 -24.13 -35.69 18.52
CA GLY A 8 -22.77 -36.15 18.38
C GLY A 8 -21.84 -34.94 18.54
N THR A 9 -20.70 -35.16 19.19
CA THR A 9 -19.63 -34.18 19.34
C THR A 9 -19.04 -33.91 17.97
N THR A 10 -19.35 -32.77 17.35
CA THR A 10 -18.65 -32.29 16.15
C THR A 10 -18.14 -30.90 16.43
N VAL A 11 -16.84 -30.85 16.71
CA VAL A 11 -15.98 -29.67 16.63
C VAL A 11 -16.19 -29.04 15.25
N ILE A 12 -16.83 -27.86 15.20
CA ILE A 12 -17.00 -27.09 13.98
C ILE A 12 -16.38 -25.72 14.21
N GLY A 13 -15.30 -25.47 13.48
CA GLY A 13 -14.92 -24.12 13.08
C GLY A 13 -13.94 -23.41 13.99
N ALA A 14 -12.80 -24.04 14.28
CA ALA A 14 -11.58 -23.26 14.44
C ALA A 14 -11.43 -22.36 13.21
N PHE A 15 -11.63 -21.05 13.36
CA PHE A 15 -11.10 -20.08 12.43
C PHE A 15 -9.59 -20.15 12.62
N ILE A 16 -8.97 -21.00 11.81
CA ILE A 16 -7.57 -21.37 11.89
C ILE A 16 -6.76 -20.07 11.68
N LEU A 17 -6.36 -19.48 12.80
CA LEU A 17 -5.14 -18.70 12.93
C LEU A 17 -3.99 -19.71 12.76
N THR A 18 -3.75 -20.15 11.52
CA THR A 18 -2.50 -20.80 11.18
C THR A 18 -1.46 -19.70 11.15
N PRO A 19 -0.45 -19.69 12.03
CA PRO A 19 0.81 -19.09 11.63
C PRO A 19 1.21 -19.80 10.33
N LEU A 20 1.62 -19.03 9.31
CA LEU A 20 2.08 -19.51 8.01
C LEU A 20 3.40 -20.32 8.11
N ALA A 21 3.46 -21.32 8.98
CA ALA A 21 4.49 -22.35 8.99
C ALA A 21 4.03 -23.46 8.04
N GLY A 22 4.12 -23.21 6.73
CA GLY A 22 3.59 -24.14 5.73
C GLY A 22 3.93 -23.78 4.29
N CYS A 23 5.19 -23.43 4.01
CA CYS A 23 5.77 -23.43 2.67
C CYS A 23 7.19 -23.98 2.78
N ASP A 24 7.33 -25.30 2.92
CA ASP A 24 8.63 -25.99 2.92
C ASP A 24 8.92 -26.66 1.56
N SER A 25 8.19 -26.35 0.50
CA SER A 25 8.34 -27.04 -0.80
C SER A 25 8.07 -26.17 -2.03
N LEU A 26 8.48 -24.90 -1.99
CA LEU A 26 8.70 -24.14 -3.22
C LEU A 26 10.22 -24.11 -3.52
N PRO A 27 10.66 -24.25 -4.78
CA PRO A 27 12.08 -24.07 -5.10
C PRO A 27 12.47 -22.60 -4.87
N GLY A 28 13.46 -22.36 -4.00
CA GLY A 28 13.96 -21.02 -3.67
C GLY A 28 14.21 -20.82 -2.17
N ASN A 29 15.06 -19.86 -1.79
CA ASN A 29 15.37 -19.61 -0.38
C ASN A 29 14.13 -19.09 0.40
N LYS A 30 14.09 -19.27 1.72
CA LYS A 30 12.94 -18.91 2.58
C LYS A 30 12.54 -17.42 2.50
N LYS A 31 13.50 -16.52 2.25
CA LYS A 31 13.28 -15.07 2.07
C LYS A 31 12.57 -14.79 0.74
N THR A 32 12.95 -15.49 -0.32
CA THR A 32 12.34 -15.37 -1.65
C THR A 32 10.89 -15.86 -1.63
N GLN A 33 10.60 -16.96 -0.94
CA GLN A 33 9.22 -17.47 -0.83
C GLN A 33 8.32 -16.52 -0.03
N GLY A 34 8.79 -16.00 1.10
CA GLY A 34 8.05 -15.02 1.90
C GLY A 34 7.75 -13.74 1.13
N ALA A 35 8.70 -13.25 0.33
CA ALA A 35 8.50 -12.08 -0.53
C ALA A 35 7.55 -12.34 -1.71
N VAL A 36 7.53 -13.56 -2.26
CA VAL A 36 6.61 -13.94 -3.35
C VAL A 36 5.17 -14.05 -2.84
N ILE A 37 4.96 -14.74 -1.71
CA ILE A 37 3.62 -14.92 -1.11
C ILE A 37 3.11 -13.61 -0.53
N GLY A 38 3.96 -12.90 0.21
CA GLY A 38 3.65 -11.59 0.76
C GLY A 38 3.40 -10.58 -0.35
N GLY A 39 4.25 -10.52 -1.38
CA GLY A 39 4.09 -9.59 -2.50
C GLY A 39 2.87 -9.86 -3.38
N ALA A 40 2.56 -11.12 -3.69
CA ALA A 40 1.37 -11.46 -4.47
C ALA A 40 0.08 -11.32 -3.65
N GLY A 41 0.08 -11.80 -2.39
CA GLY A 41 -1.05 -11.66 -1.48
C GLY A 41 -1.30 -10.21 -1.07
N GLY A 42 -0.24 -9.43 -0.86
CA GLY A 42 -0.28 -7.99 -0.59
C GLY A 42 -0.74 -7.18 -1.79
N ALA A 43 -0.33 -7.56 -3.01
CA ALA A 43 -0.86 -6.93 -4.24
C ALA A 43 -2.36 -7.20 -4.39
N ALA A 44 -2.78 -8.44 -4.21
CA ALA A 44 -4.20 -8.81 -4.30
C ALA A 44 -5.02 -8.11 -3.21
N ALA A 45 -4.57 -8.15 -1.96
CA ALA A 45 -5.23 -7.49 -0.84
C ALA A 45 -5.25 -5.97 -1.01
N GLY A 46 -4.14 -5.37 -1.42
CA GLY A 46 -4.05 -3.93 -1.70
C GLY A 46 -4.95 -3.51 -2.84
N ALA A 47 -5.03 -4.29 -3.92
CA ALA A 47 -5.95 -4.07 -5.02
C ALA A 47 -7.43 -4.28 -4.65
N LEU A 48 -7.73 -5.01 -3.58
CA LEU A 48 -9.09 -5.18 -3.05
C LEU A 48 -9.46 -4.07 -2.07
N VAL A 49 -8.50 -3.59 -1.29
CA VAL A 49 -8.70 -2.51 -0.32
C VAL A 49 -8.80 -1.15 -1.00
N ALA A 50 -8.03 -0.94 -2.08
CA ALA A 50 -8.09 0.30 -2.86
C ALA A 50 -9.33 0.31 -3.76
N LYS A 51 -10.45 0.71 -3.16
CA LYS A 51 -11.76 0.78 -3.82
C LYS A 51 -11.76 1.78 -4.97
N ASP A 52 -11.02 2.88 -4.81
CA ASP A 52 -10.96 3.97 -5.77
C ASP A 52 -9.89 3.75 -6.84
N ASN A 53 -8.77 3.10 -6.49
CA ASN A 53 -7.73 2.79 -7.47
C ASN A 53 -7.03 1.44 -7.19
N ARG A 54 -7.61 0.38 -7.73
CA ARG A 54 -7.11 -1.00 -7.56
C ARG A 54 -5.70 -1.20 -8.13
N LEU A 55 -5.32 -0.44 -9.16
CA LEU A 55 -3.97 -0.50 -9.75
C LEU A 55 -2.94 0.08 -8.80
N ILE A 56 -3.20 1.27 -8.23
CA ILE A 56 -2.36 1.88 -7.20
C ILE A 56 -2.31 1.00 -5.96
N GLY A 57 -3.47 0.52 -5.49
CA GLY A 57 -3.53 -0.38 -4.34
C GLY A 57 -2.78 -1.68 -4.56
N GLY A 58 -2.79 -2.22 -5.78
CA GLY A 58 -2.03 -3.41 -6.14
C GLY A 58 -0.53 -3.15 -6.24
N LEU A 59 -0.13 -1.99 -6.77
CA LEU A 59 1.26 -1.56 -6.85
C LEU A 59 1.85 -1.34 -5.46
N ILE A 60 1.22 -0.45 -4.69
CA ILE A 60 1.61 -0.13 -3.32
C ILE A 60 1.48 -1.40 -2.48
N GLY A 61 0.31 -2.02 -2.41
CA GLY A 61 0.07 -3.28 -1.67
C GLY A 61 1.01 -4.42 -2.04
N GLY A 62 1.39 -4.52 -3.31
CA GLY A 62 2.35 -5.51 -3.79
C GLY A 62 3.76 -5.26 -3.31
N ALA A 63 4.17 -4.00 -3.21
CA ALA A 63 5.41 -3.61 -2.55
C ALA A 63 5.32 -3.83 -1.03
N LEU A 64 4.21 -3.44 -0.40
CA LEU A 64 3.95 -3.59 1.04
C LEU A 64 4.11 -5.04 1.51
N GLY A 65 3.63 -5.99 0.72
CA GLY A 65 3.69 -7.40 1.07
C GLY A 65 5.08 -8.04 0.91
N ALA A 66 5.96 -7.48 0.08
CA ALA A 66 7.28 -8.07 -0.21
C ALA A 66 8.44 -7.47 0.62
N GLY A 67 8.21 -6.38 1.35
CA GLY A 67 9.25 -5.63 2.05
C GLY A 67 8.70 -4.51 2.94
N GLY A 68 7.72 -4.85 3.78
CA GLY A 68 7.22 -3.98 4.85
C GLY A 68 6.26 -2.91 4.39
N GLY A 69 5.29 -2.58 5.25
CA GLY A 69 4.14 -1.72 4.99
C GLY A 69 4.45 -0.23 4.80
N TYR A 70 5.56 0.12 4.14
CA TYR A 70 6.16 1.45 4.14
C TYR A 70 5.69 2.40 3.05
N LEU A 71 5.01 1.97 1.99
CA LEU A 71 4.50 2.88 0.95
C LEU A 71 3.02 3.24 1.12
N ILE A 72 2.69 4.51 0.86
CA ILE A 72 1.32 5.04 0.94
C ILE A 72 0.98 6.00 -0.19
N GLY A 73 1.98 6.60 -0.83
CA GLY A 73 1.79 7.51 -1.96
C GLY A 73 2.61 7.06 -3.16
N ALA A 74 2.07 7.30 -4.35
CA ALA A 74 2.80 7.20 -5.60
C ALA A 74 2.30 8.29 -6.56
N HIS A 75 3.18 8.79 -7.42
CA HIS A 75 2.76 9.67 -8.50
C HIS A 75 1.89 8.91 -9.52
N LEU A 76 0.97 9.61 -10.17
CA LEU A 76 0.05 9.04 -11.17
C LEU A 76 0.75 8.37 -12.35
N ASP A 77 1.93 8.84 -12.75
CA ASP A 77 2.77 8.22 -13.79
C ASP A 77 3.47 6.94 -13.27
N LYS A 78 3.68 6.85 -11.96
CA LYS A 78 4.26 5.71 -11.26
C LYS A 78 3.24 4.61 -10.97
N THR A 79 1.95 4.77 -11.28
CA THR A 79 0.89 3.80 -10.92
C THR A 79 0.74 2.62 -11.88
N ASP A 80 1.53 2.58 -12.95
CA ASP A 80 1.56 1.45 -13.89
C ASP A 80 2.12 0.19 -13.20
N PRO A 81 1.49 -0.99 -13.36
CA PRO A 81 1.98 -2.24 -12.78
C PRO A 81 3.43 -2.58 -13.15
N LYS A 82 3.97 -2.05 -14.26
CA LYS A 82 5.39 -2.21 -14.63
C LYS A 82 6.36 -1.56 -13.63
N ASN A 83 5.91 -0.56 -12.86
CA ASN A 83 6.74 0.16 -11.89
C ASN A 83 6.81 -0.57 -10.54
N ARG A 84 6.25 -1.78 -10.44
CA ARG A 84 6.25 -2.58 -9.19
C ARG A 84 7.63 -2.83 -8.64
N GLU A 85 8.63 -3.02 -9.50
CA GLU A 85 10.01 -3.20 -9.06
C GLU A 85 10.58 -1.94 -8.41
N GLU A 86 10.20 -0.76 -8.91
CA GLU A 86 10.60 0.52 -8.32
C GLU A 86 9.93 0.73 -6.96
N ALA A 87 8.62 0.49 -6.86
CA ALA A 87 7.91 0.54 -5.59
C ALA A 87 8.51 -0.45 -4.57
N VAL A 88 8.82 -1.69 -4.97
CA VAL A 88 9.48 -2.66 -4.07
C VAL A 88 10.86 -2.17 -3.64
N ARG A 89 11.63 -1.53 -4.53
CA ARG A 89 12.94 -0.97 -4.21
C ARG A 89 12.82 0.18 -3.22
N SER A 90 11.91 1.12 -3.44
CA SER A 90 11.62 2.24 -2.53
C SER A 90 11.18 1.75 -1.16
N ALA A 91 10.29 0.76 -1.08
CA ALA A 91 9.88 0.16 0.20
C ALA A 91 11.08 -0.45 0.96
N ARG A 92 11.94 -1.21 0.26
CA ARG A 92 13.15 -1.80 0.87
C ARG A 92 14.16 -0.75 1.30
N GLU A 93 14.29 0.33 0.53
CA GLU A 93 15.20 1.43 0.89
C GLU A 93 14.69 2.16 2.12
N ALA A 94 13.39 2.45 2.20
CA ALA A 94 12.77 3.02 3.40
C ALA A 94 12.96 2.11 4.62
N GLU A 95 12.77 0.79 4.48
CA GLU A 95 13.06 -0.18 5.55
C GLU A 95 14.52 -0.13 6.03
N ALA A 96 15.47 -0.07 5.09
CA ALA A 96 16.89 -0.10 5.41
C ALA A 96 17.39 1.26 5.93
N ARG A 97 16.78 2.35 5.46
CA ARG A 97 17.22 3.74 5.66
C ARG A 97 15.98 4.62 5.86
N PRO A 98 15.28 4.48 7.01
CA PRO A 98 14.07 5.24 7.28
C PRO A 98 14.36 6.74 7.30
N ALA A 99 13.42 7.52 6.77
CA ALA A 99 13.50 8.97 6.74
C ALA A 99 13.56 9.56 8.15
N ARG A 100 14.25 10.69 8.29
CA ARG A 100 14.46 11.36 9.58
C ARG A 100 14.02 12.81 9.50
N ALA A 101 13.73 13.39 10.66
CA ALA A 101 13.42 14.83 10.78
C ALA A 101 14.48 15.74 10.13
N SER A 102 15.75 15.32 10.12
CA SER A 102 16.84 16.06 9.47
C SER A 102 16.74 16.14 7.95
N ASP A 103 16.01 15.22 7.31
CA ASP A 103 15.90 15.13 5.85
C ASP A 103 14.82 16.09 5.32
N VAL A 104 13.85 16.41 6.16
CA VAL A 104 12.73 17.34 5.88
C VAL A 104 13.21 18.72 5.42
N LYS A 105 14.37 19.18 5.90
CA LYS A 105 14.93 20.48 5.50
C LYS A 105 15.47 20.52 4.07
N ASN A 106 15.68 19.35 3.45
CA ASN A 106 16.28 19.23 2.11
C ASN A 106 15.23 19.07 1.01
N SER A 107 13.94 18.98 1.36
CA SER A 107 12.83 18.81 0.42
C SER A 107 11.69 19.76 0.78
N ASP A 108 10.99 20.25 -0.23
CA ASP A 108 9.75 21.03 -0.10
C ASP A 108 8.49 20.18 -0.28
N THR A 109 8.65 18.87 -0.51
CA THR A 109 7.54 17.92 -0.66
C THR A 109 7.56 16.88 0.46
N ALA A 110 6.58 15.98 0.46
CA ALA A 110 6.55 14.85 1.39
C ALA A 110 7.42 13.65 0.92
N ASP A 111 7.80 13.62 -0.36
CA ASP A 111 8.81 12.69 -0.89
C ASP A 111 10.19 13.30 -0.57
N LEU A 112 10.81 12.81 0.50
CA LEU A 112 12.01 13.38 1.08
C LEU A 112 13.28 12.87 0.40
N ASN A 113 13.22 11.69 -0.21
CA ASN A 113 14.33 11.07 -0.95
C ASN A 113 14.21 11.25 -2.49
N ASN A 114 13.10 11.82 -2.96
CA ASN A 114 12.80 12.08 -4.37
C ASN A 114 12.82 10.80 -5.23
N ASP A 115 12.25 9.73 -4.71
CA ASP A 115 12.16 8.44 -5.41
C ASP A 115 10.83 8.23 -6.17
N GLY A 116 9.91 9.19 -6.04
CA GLY A 116 8.61 9.20 -6.69
C GLY A 116 7.49 8.56 -5.87
N TYR A 117 7.78 8.11 -4.65
CA TYR A 117 6.83 7.53 -3.72
C TYR A 117 6.85 8.29 -2.40
N VAL A 118 5.79 8.13 -1.60
CA VAL A 118 5.76 8.60 -0.22
C VAL A 118 5.56 7.43 0.71
N THR A 119 6.36 7.43 1.77
CA THR A 119 6.38 6.40 2.80
C THR A 119 5.80 6.87 4.14
N MET A 120 5.48 5.90 5.00
CA MET A 120 5.07 6.18 6.39
C MET A 120 6.11 7.00 7.12
N ASP A 121 7.38 6.62 6.98
CA ASP A 121 8.49 7.23 7.73
C ASP A 121 8.74 8.66 7.29
N GLU A 122 8.48 9.02 6.03
CA GLU A 122 8.58 10.41 5.57
C GLU A 122 7.49 11.29 6.17
N VAL A 123 6.26 10.77 6.26
CA VAL A 123 5.16 11.47 6.93
C VAL A 123 5.44 11.62 8.43
N VAL A 124 6.00 10.59 9.07
CA VAL A 124 6.43 10.64 10.48
C VAL A 124 7.62 11.61 10.64
N ALA A 125 8.59 11.60 9.75
CA ALA A 125 9.75 12.50 9.77
C ALA A 125 9.32 13.97 9.72
N MET A 126 8.33 14.31 8.91
CA MET A 126 7.75 15.66 8.90
C MET A 126 7.16 16.04 10.27
N LYS A 127 6.46 15.11 10.92
CA LYS A 127 5.90 15.34 12.26
C LYS A 127 7.00 15.50 13.31
N ASP A 128 8.03 14.67 13.26
CA ASP A 128 9.19 14.72 14.16
C ASP A 128 10.01 16.00 13.96
N ALA A 129 10.05 16.53 12.74
CA ALA A 129 10.59 17.85 12.40
C ALA A 129 9.69 19.01 12.87
N ARG A 130 8.57 18.71 13.55
CA ARG A 130 7.62 19.66 14.13
C ARG A 130 6.91 20.54 13.10
N LEU A 131 6.70 20.03 11.89
CA LEU A 131 5.84 20.71 10.93
C LEU A 131 4.41 20.80 11.47
N SER A 132 3.73 21.90 11.13
CA SER A 132 2.30 22.02 11.40
C SER A 132 1.51 21.09 10.46
N ASP A 133 0.30 20.70 10.85
CA ASP A 133 -0.59 19.92 9.99
C ASP A 133 -0.80 20.59 8.62
N SER A 134 -0.85 21.92 8.57
CA SER A 134 -0.99 22.67 7.33
C SER A 134 0.26 22.60 6.45
N ASP A 135 1.46 22.62 7.05
CA ASP A 135 2.70 22.45 6.30
C ASP A 135 2.84 21.03 5.77
N MET A 136 2.52 20.03 6.59
CA MET A 136 2.51 18.63 6.17
C MET A 136 1.55 18.41 5.00
N ILE A 137 0.31 18.90 5.12
CA ILE A 137 -0.70 18.81 4.06
C ILE A 137 -0.23 19.51 2.79
N ARG A 138 0.34 20.72 2.91
CA ARG A 138 0.88 21.44 1.74
C ARG A 138 1.98 20.63 1.05
N ARG A 139 2.91 20.04 1.82
CA ARG A 139 4.00 19.23 1.26
C ARG A 139 3.50 17.96 0.58
N LEU A 140 2.53 17.27 1.20
CA LEU A 140 1.84 16.12 0.61
C LEU A 140 1.12 16.50 -0.68
N ASP A 141 0.38 17.60 -0.69
CA ASP A 141 -0.32 18.11 -1.87
C ASP A 141 0.66 18.47 -3.00
N THR A 142 1.80 19.08 -2.65
CA THR A 142 2.86 19.47 -3.60
C THR A 142 3.46 18.27 -4.32
N THR A 143 3.40 17.06 -3.75
CA THR A 143 3.86 15.86 -4.44
C THR A 143 3.01 15.51 -5.67
N ASN A 144 1.77 16.01 -5.77
CA ASN A 144 0.82 15.59 -6.80
C ASN A 144 0.61 14.06 -6.86
N GLN A 145 0.81 13.39 -5.73
CA GLN A 145 0.63 11.94 -5.58
C GLN A 145 -0.79 11.61 -5.15
N VAL A 146 -1.15 10.35 -5.37
CA VAL A 146 -2.38 9.75 -4.85
C VAL A 146 -2.00 8.88 -3.67
N PHE A 147 -2.78 8.95 -2.59
CA PHE A 147 -2.52 8.19 -1.38
C PHE A 147 -3.58 7.12 -1.13
N GLU A 148 -3.10 5.93 -0.76
CA GLU A 148 -3.92 4.80 -0.37
C GLU A 148 -3.45 4.30 0.99
N LEU A 149 -4.34 4.35 1.99
CA LEU A 149 -4.04 4.00 3.37
C LEU A 149 -4.99 2.91 3.87
N THR A 150 -4.43 1.76 4.22
CA THR A 150 -5.12 0.73 4.99
C THR A 150 -5.46 1.24 6.40
N ASN A 151 -6.44 0.62 7.07
CA ASN A 151 -6.74 0.94 8.47
C ASN A 151 -5.53 0.79 9.38
N GLN A 152 -4.65 -0.18 9.12
CA GLN A 152 -3.43 -0.39 9.88
C GLN A 152 -2.44 0.78 9.70
N GLN A 153 -2.26 1.27 8.48
CA GLN A 153 -1.38 2.42 8.22
C GLN A 153 -1.94 3.70 8.83
N GLN A 154 -3.26 3.92 8.76
CA GLN A 154 -3.87 5.06 9.45
C GLN A 154 -3.68 4.97 10.98
N ASN A 155 -3.83 3.77 11.56
CA ASN A 155 -3.57 3.54 12.98
C ASN A 155 -2.10 3.79 13.34
N TYR A 156 -1.17 3.35 12.49
CA TYR A 156 0.25 3.60 12.66
C TYR A 156 0.55 5.10 12.66
N LEU A 157 0.10 5.83 11.63
CA LEU A 157 0.28 7.29 11.56
C LEU A 157 -0.31 8.00 12.78
N ARG A 158 -1.52 7.62 13.22
CA ARG A 158 -2.11 8.16 14.46
C ARG A 158 -1.26 7.88 15.70
N GLY A 159 -0.72 6.66 15.81
CA GLY A 159 0.18 6.26 16.90
C GLY A 159 1.46 7.10 16.94
N HIS A 160 1.91 7.60 15.78
CA HIS A 160 3.04 8.51 15.63
C HIS A 160 2.67 10.00 15.68
N GLY A 161 1.46 10.35 16.13
CA GLY A 161 1.05 11.73 16.36
C GLY A 161 0.65 12.50 15.09
N ILE A 162 0.44 11.80 13.98
CA ILE A 162 -0.16 12.37 12.77
C ILE A 162 -1.66 12.54 13.02
N SER A 163 -2.16 13.75 12.77
CA SER A 163 -3.56 14.08 13.07
C SER A 163 -4.51 13.46 12.05
N ASN A 164 -5.78 13.27 12.46
CA ASN A 164 -6.84 12.88 11.53
C ASN A 164 -7.02 13.89 10.39
N ARG A 165 -6.68 15.17 10.61
CA ARG A 165 -6.74 16.18 9.56
C ARG A 165 -5.75 15.85 8.43
N VAL A 166 -4.51 15.51 8.77
CA VAL A 166 -3.49 15.13 7.77
C VAL A 166 -3.88 13.82 7.09
N ILE A 167 -4.30 12.81 7.84
CA ILE A 167 -4.68 11.50 7.29
C ILE A 167 -5.88 11.63 6.34
N ASN A 168 -6.91 12.38 6.72
CA ASN A 168 -8.08 12.60 5.86
C ASN A 168 -7.69 13.40 4.61
N ALA A 169 -6.82 14.41 4.73
CA ALA A 169 -6.33 15.14 3.58
C ALA A 169 -5.59 14.22 2.60
N MET A 170 -4.74 13.31 3.08
CA MET A 170 -4.10 12.29 2.23
C MET A 170 -5.13 11.42 1.52
N LEU A 171 -6.15 10.95 2.25
CA LEU A 171 -7.25 10.17 1.69
C LEU A 171 -8.13 10.96 0.71
N ASP A 172 -8.06 12.28 0.63
CA ASP A 172 -8.84 13.06 -0.34
C ASP A 172 -7.99 13.51 -1.54
N MET A 173 -6.66 13.58 -1.38
CA MET A 173 -5.72 14.09 -2.37
C MET A 173 -5.74 13.32 -3.70
N ASN A 174 -5.86 14.07 -4.79
CA ASN A 174 -5.73 13.63 -6.18
C ASN A 174 -6.57 12.40 -6.60
N ARG A 175 -7.58 12.04 -5.80
CA ARG A 175 -8.41 10.85 -6.06
C ARG A 175 -9.20 10.94 -7.35
N ASP A 176 -9.78 12.10 -7.65
CA ASP A 176 -10.54 12.29 -8.89
C ASP A 176 -9.64 12.19 -10.11
N THR A 177 -8.45 12.79 -10.05
CA THR A 177 -7.43 12.67 -11.09
C THR A 177 -7.02 11.20 -11.30
N ALA A 178 -6.86 10.44 -10.21
CA ALA A 178 -6.54 9.01 -10.25
C ALA A 178 -7.63 8.16 -10.89
N ARG A 179 -8.90 8.42 -10.55
CA ARG A 179 -10.06 7.74 -11.13
C ARG A 179 -10.12 7.97 -12.64
N LEU A 180 -9.97 9.22 -13.08
CA LEU A 180 -9.95 9.59 -14.48
C LEU A 180 -8.78 8.96 -15.26
N ALA A 181 -7.62 8.81 -14.62
CA ALA A 181 -6.47 8.14 -15.23
C ALA A 181 -6.71 6.63 -15.43
N GLY A 182 -7.32 5.95 -14.45
CA GLY A 182 -7.65 4.51 -14.55
C GLY A 182 -8.70 4.18 -15.60
N ASP A 183 -9.70 5.03 -15.78
CA ASP A 183 -10.76 4.83 -16.79
C ASP A 183 -10.22 4.92 -18.22
N ARG A 184 -9.21 5.78 -18.46
CA ARG A 184 -8.54 5.91 -19.77
C ARG A 184 -7.74 4.66 -20.15
N ASP A 185 -7.06 4.05 -19.20
CA ASP A 185 -6.29 2.82 -19.44
C ASP A 185 -7.23 1.63 -19.71
N SER A 186 -8.37 1.59 -19.01
CA SER A 186 -9.41 0.58 -19.18
C SER A 186 -10.12 0.66 -20.56
N THR A 187 -10.30 1.85 -21.10
CA THR A 187 -10.95 2.06 -22.41
C THR A 187 -9.99 1.86 -23.60
N GLY A 188 -8.70 2.19 -23.45
CA GLY A 188 -7.68 1.96 -24.48
C GLY A 188 -7.35 0.49 -24.77
N GLY A 189 -7.70 -0.43 -23.85
CA GLY A 189 -7.57 -1.87 -24.03
C GLY A 189 -8.64 -2.50 -24.93
N VAL A 190 -9.84 -1.89 -25.00
CA VAL A 190 -10.96 -2.43 -25.79
C VAL A 190 -10.79 -2.16 -27.29
N GLU A 191 -10.15 -1.05 -27.65
CA GLU A 191 -10.00 -0.66 -29.07
C GLU A 191 -8.95 -1.50 -29.83
N ARG A 192 -7.97 -2.10 -29.14
CA ARG A 192 -6.91 -2.90 -29.79
C ARG A 192 -7.30 -4.34 -30.09
N ILE A 193 -8.34 -4.88 -29.45
CA ILE A 193 -8.75 -6.29 -29.63
C ILE A 193 -9.55 -6.48 -30.94
N SER A 194 -9.99 -5.40 -31.59
CA SER A 194 -10.83 -5.49 -32.80
C SER A 194 -10.10 -5.30 -34.14
N ARG A 195 -8.78 -5.06 -34.15
CA ARG A 195 -8.05 -4.72 -35.40
C ARG A 195 -7.16 -5.85 -35.97
N ASP A 196 -7.07 -7.01 -35.32
CA ASP A 196 -6.30 -8.17 -35.80
C ASP A 196 -7.17 -9.33 -36.32
N ARG A 197 -8.31 -9.01 -36.95
CA ARG A 197 -9.04 -9.96 -37.78
C ARG A 197 -9.46 -9.31 -39.09
N HIS A 198 -8.53 -9.18 -40.04
CA HIS A 198 -8.81 -9.24 -41.47
C HIS A 198 -7.53 -9.61 -42.24
#